data_AF-A0A8D5ZJE8-F1
#
_entry.id   AF-A0A8D5ZJE8-F1
#
_cell.length_a   1.000
_cell.length_b   1.000
_cell.length_c   1.000
_cell.angle_alpha   90.00
_cell.angle_beta   90.00
_cell.angle_gamma   90.00
#
_symmetry.space_group_name_H-M   'P 1'
#
loop_
_entity.id
_entity.type
_entity.pdbx_description
1 polymer ?
#
loop_
_entity_poly.entity_id
_entity_poly.type
_entity_poly.pdbx_seq_one_letter_code
_entity_poly.pdbx_strand_id
1 'polypeptide(L)'
;MDVISEFSKLEGINENEEKMLRVLWENKVTRLNPLEMKPIETIEGDRLKMLVYKNGIVALLHKPTGLFLLIYGINSLELETLRYIVTKEKDQDHQFVSLVYEYLNVKEKGRLGKV
;
A
#
# COMPACT_ATOMS: atom_id res chain seq x y z
N MET A 1 -1.45 -16.37 4.91
CA MET A 1 -0.02 -16.04 4.70
C MET A 1 0.27 -14.71 5.35
N ASP A 2 1.43 -14.59 5.97
CA ASP A 2 1.89 -13.38 6.63
C ASP A 2 2.05 -12.21 5.63
N VAL A 3 1.76 -10.98 6.07
CA VAL A 3 1.72 -9.77 5.22
C VAL A 3 3.08 -9.53 4.56
N ILE A 4 4.16 -9.67 5.32
CA ILE A 4 5.52 -9.43 4.84
C ILE A 4 5.93 -10.51 3.85
N SER A 5 5.61 -11.79 4.12
CA SER A 5 5.88 -12.88 3.17
C SER A 5 5.17 -12.70 1.83
N GLU A 6 3.90 -12.24 1.85
CA GLU A 6 3.16 -11.96 0.61
C GLU A 6 3.80 -10.79 -0.16
N PHE A 7 4.22 -9.74 0.55
CA PHE A 7 4.92 -8.62 -0.06
C PHE A 7 6.26 -9.05 -0.67
N SER A 8 7.04 -9.88 0.04
CA SER A 8 8.32 -10.39 -0.45
C SER A 8 8.20 -11.18 -1.74
N LYS A 9 7.11 -11.94 -1.91
CA LYS A 9 6.82 -12.64 -3.17
C LYS A 9 6.47 -11.69 -4.31
N LEU A 10 5.70 -10.64 -4.02
CA LEU A 10 5.36 -9.62 -5.01
C LEU A 10 6.61 -8.86 -5.47
N GLU A 11 7.49 -8.54 -4.53
CA GLU A 11 8.76 -7.85 -4.82
C GLU A 11 9.79 -8.76 -5.51
N GLY A 12 9.75 -10.06 -5.23
CA GLY A 12 10.71 -11.03 -5.76
C GLY A 12 12.03 -11.08 -4.98
N ILE A 13 12.00 -10.78 -3.69
CA ILE A 13 13.19 -10.80 -2.82
C ILE A 13 13.44 -12.18 -2.20
N ASN A 14 14.68 -12.41 -1.75
CA ASN A 14 15.07 -13.67 -1.14
C ASN A 14 14.77 -13.73 0.38
N GLU A 15 14.98 -14.90 0.99
CA GLU A 15 14.71 -15.13 2.41
C GLU A 15 15.51 -14.22 3.37
N ASN A 16 16.73 -13.82 3.02
CA ASN A 16 17.54 -12.95 3.87
C ASN A 16 16.99 -11.53 3.87
N GLU A 17 16.57 -11.04 2.71
CA GLU A 17 15.91 -9.75 2.56
C GLU A 17 14.55 -9.75 3.26
N GLU A 18 13.76 -10.83 3.14
CA GLU A 18 12.50 -10.99 3.88
C GLU A 18 12.73 -10.90 5.39
N LYS A 19 13.75 -11.59 5.93
CA LYS A 19 14.09 -11.50 7.37
C LYS A 19 14.42 -10.08 7.80
N MET A 20 15.12 -9.31 6.96
CA MET A 20 15.41 -7.91 7.23
C MET A 20 14.13 -7.07 7.22
N LEU A 21 13.25 -7.23 6.23
CA LEU A 21 11.97 -6.53 6.19
C LEU A 21 11.10 -6.85 7.40
N ARG A 22 11.11 -8.11 7.87
CA ARG A 22 10.40 -8.51 9.10
C ARG A 22 10.81 -7.68 10.29
N VAL A 23 12.12 -7.52 10.52
CA VAL A 23 12.63 -6.70 11.64
C VAL A 23 12.25 -5.23 11.47
N LEU A 24 12.35 -4.69 10.25
CA LEU A 24 12.09 -3.27 9.99
C LEU A 24 10.60 -2.91 10.05
N TRP A 25 9.71 -3.83 9.69
CA TRP A 25 8.30 -3.54 9.42
C TRP A 25 7.32 -4.20 10.39
N GLU A 26 7.78 -4.97 11.37
CA GLU A 26 6.89 -5.63 12.35
C GLU A 26 5.89 -4.64 12.99
N ASN A 27 6.35 -3.45 13.36
CA ASN A 27 5.51 -2.39 13.93
C ASN A 27 4.78 -1.51 12.87
N LYS A 28 5.05 -1.73 11.58
CA LYS A 28 4.42 -1.04 10.44
C LYS A 28 3.30 -1.88 9.83
N VAL A 29 3.10 -3.12 10.27
CA VAL A 29 1.97 -3.95 9.86
C VAL A 29 0.69 -3.53 10.58
N THR A 30 -0.43 -3.51 9.87
CA THR A 30 -1.75 -3.22 10.44
C THR A 30 -2.72 -4.38 10.21
N ARG A 31 -3.67 -4.52 11.15
CA ARG A 31 -4.81 -5.46 11.06
C ARG A 31 -6.12 -4.78 10.66
N LEU A 32 -6.11 -3.46 10.46
CA LEU A 32 -7.29 -2.72 10.04
C LEU A 32 -7.67 -3.12 8.62
N ASN A 33 -8.90 -3.58 8.41
CA ASN A 33 -9.39 -3.85 7.06
C ASN A 33 -9.98 -2.57 6.46
N PRO A 34 -9.37 -1.96 5.42
CA PRO A 34 -9.89 -0.74 4.81
C PRO A 34 -11.26 -0.95 4.16
N LEU A 35 -11.61 -2.17 3.75
CA LEU A 35 -12.90 -2.45 3.09
C LEU A 35 -14.10 -2.38 4.05
N GLU A 36 -13.86 -2.42 5.37
CA GLU A 36 -14.89 -2.26 6.40
C GLU A 36 -15.16 -0.78 6.72
N MET A 37 -14.30 0.12 6.25
CA MET A 37 -14.44 1.57 6.41
C MET A 37 -15.28 2.15 5.27
N LYS A 38 -15.92 3.30 5.50
CA LYS A 38 -16.71 4.00 4.47
C LYS A 38 -15.83 5.03 3.73
N PRO A 39 -15.39 4.76 2.49
CA PRO A 39 -14.62 5.73 1.71
C PRO A 39 -15.51 6.91 1.30
N ILE A 40 -14.90 8.09 1.17
CA ILE A 40 -15.54 9.27 0.56
C ILE A 40 -15.37 9.28 -0.96
N GLU A 41 -14.36 8.57 -1.46
CA GLU A 41 -14.08 8.41 -2.88
C GLU A 41 -13.41 7.05 -3.11
N THR A 42 -13.75 6.42 -4.23
CA THR A 42 -13.14 5.17 -4.67
C THR A 42 -12.70 5.32 -6.11
N ILE A 43 -11.45 4.99 -6.38
CA ILE A 43 -10.86 5.03 -7.71
C ILE A 43 -10.36 3.62 -8.04
N GLU A 44 -10.79 3.13 -9.19
CA GLU A 44 -10.53 1.77 -9.63
C GLU A 44 -9.57 1.81 -10.83
N GLY A 45 -8.43 1.12 -10.68
CA GLY A 45 -7.49 0.83 -11.76
C GLY A 45 -7.55 -0.64 -12.15
N ASP A 46 -6.64 -1.10 -13.01
CA ASP A 46 -6.64 -2.50 -13.45
C ASP A 46 -6.19 -3.45 -12.34
N ARG A 47 -5.07 -3.13 -11.66
CA ARG A 47 -4.50 -3.95 -10.58
C ARG A 47 -4.57 -3.25 -9.23
N LEU A 48 -4.58 -1.93 -9.22
CA LEU A 48 -4.73 -1.12 -8.02
C LEU A 48 -6.16 -0.60 -7.83
N LYS A 49 -6.53 -0.45 -6.56
CA LYS A 49 -7.74 0.25 -6.13
C LYS A 49 -7.37 1.24 -5.04
N MET A 50 -7.81 2.48 -5.16
CA MET A 50 -7.62 3.48 -4.13
C MET A 50 -8.95 3.80 -3.43
N LEU A 51 -8.89 3.82 -2.11
CA LEU A 51 -9.97 4.21 -1.22
C LEU A 51 -9.53 5.46 -0.45
N VAL A 52 -10.24 6.56 -0.64
CA VAL A 52 -9.95 7.81 0.06
C VAL A 52 -10.93 7.96 1.20
N TYR A 53 -10.42 8.36 2.36
CA TYR A 53 -11.21 8.60 3.56
C TYR A 53 -11.05 10.05 4.03
N LYS A 54 -11.86 10.43 5.02
CA LYS A 54 -11.72 11.74 5.68
C LYS A 54 -10.34 11.86 6.35
N ASN A 55 -9.94 13.11 6.62
CA ASN A 55 -8.71 13.46 7.33
C ASN A 55 -7.40 13.02 6.64
N GLY A 56 -7.42 12.96 5.29
CA GLY A 56 -6.22 12.67 4.50
C GLY A 56 -5.71 11.24 4.70
N ILE A 57 -6.61 10.29 4.92
CA ILE A 57 -6.28 8.86 4.99
C ILE A 57 -6.62 8.22 3.65
N VAL A 58 -5.71 7.41 3.13
CA VAL A 58 -5.88 6.68 1.87
C VAL A 58 -5.47 5.23 2.04
N ALA A 59 -6.25 4.30 1.52
CA ALA A 59 -5.80 2.92 1.33
C ALA A 59 -5.59 2.64 -0.15
N LEU A 60 -4.38 2.20 -0.51
CA LEU A 60 -4.05 1.71 -1.83
C LEU A 60 -4.00 0.18 -1.78
N LEU A 61 -4.93 -0.49 -2.44
CA LEU A 61 -5.08 -1.94 -2.47
C LEU A 61 -4.51 -2.51 -3.76
N HIS A 62 -3.61 -3.47 -3.64
CA HIS A 62 -3.13 -4.32 -4.72
C HIS A 62 -4.05 -5.54 -4.84
N LYS A 63 -4.96 -5.50 -5.80
CA LYS A 63 -6.05 -6.48 -5.96
C LYS A 63 -5.56 -7.93 -6.11
N PRO A 64 -4.51 -8.23 -6.90
CA PRO A 64 -4.07 -9.61 -7.10
C PRO A 64 -3.60 -10.31 -5.82
N THR A 65 -2.96 -9.58 -4.90
CA THR A 65 -2.41 -10.18 -3.66
C THR A 65 -3.29 -9.90 -2.43
N GLY A 66 -4.21 -8.94 -2.51
CA GLY A 66 -4.97 -8.45 -1.37
C GLY A 66 -4.15 -7.57 -0.41
N LEU A 67 -2.88 -7.27 -0.74
CA LEU A 67 -2.07 -6.36 0.05
C LEU A 67 -2.59 -4.93 -0.07
N PHE A 68 -2.55 -4.17 1.01
CA PHE A 68 -2.84 -2.75 0.97
C PHE A 68 -1.82 -1.93 1.75
N LEU A 69 -1.60 -0.72 1.25
CA LEU A 69 -0.85 0.33 1.89
C LEU A 69 -1.83 1.38 2.42
N LEU A 70 -1.90 1.52 3.75
CA LEU A 70 -2.70 2.53 4.43
C LEU A 70 -1.82 3.73 4.76
N ILE A 71 -2.13 4.88 4.17
CA ILE A 71 -1.34 6.11 4.22
C ILE A 71 -2.10 7.16 5.03
N TYR A 72 -1.41 7.82 5.96
CA TYR A 72 -1.96 8.88 6.80
C TYR A 72 -1.37 10.24 6.45
N GLY A 73 -2.18 11.29 6.58
CA GLY A 73 -1.72 12.67 6.39
C GLY A 73 -1.24 12.96 4.97
N ILE A 74 -1.98 12.45 3.98
CA ILE A 74 -1.73 12.71 2.57
C ILE A 74 -2.08 14.16 2.23
N ASN A 75 -1.21 14.85 1.49
CA ASN A 75 -1.53 16.17 0.96
C ASN A 75 -2.18 16.09 -0.43
N SER A 76 -2.65 17.22 -0.95
CA SER A 76 -3.36 17.27 -2.24
C SER A 76 -2.51 16.81 -3.42
N LEU A 77 -1.21 17.12 -3.44
CA LEU A 77 -0.31 16.70 -4.52
C LEU A 77 -0.09 15.19 -4.48
N GLU A 78 0.20 14.64 -3.31
CA GLU A 78 0.36 13.19 -3.11
C GLU A 78 -0.92 12.43 -3.51
N LEU A 79 -2.09 12.97 -3.18
CA LEU A 79 -3.37 12.38 -3.57
C LEU A 79 -3.52 12.31 -5.10
N GLU A 80 -3.24 13.41 -5.81
CA GLU A 80 -3.28 13.43 -7.28
C GLU A 80 -2.24 12.49 -7.91
N THR A 81 -1.04 12.39 -7.32
CA THR A 81 -0.02 11.43 -7.78
C THR A 81 -0.52 10.00 -7.64
N LEU A 82 -1.14 9.63 -6.51
CA LEU A 82 -1.70 8.30 -6.33
C LEU A 82 -2.86 8.04 -7.32
N ARG A 83 -3.73 9.03 -7.56
CA ARG A 83 -4.79 8.94 -8.59
C ARG A 83 -4.21 8.61 -9.96
N TYR A 84 -3.14 9.30 -10.34
CA TYR A 84 -2.45 9.07 -11.60
C TYR A 84 -1.89 7.65 -11.68
N ILE A 85 -1.16 7.20 -10.65
CA ILE A 85 -0.59 5.83 -10.61
C ILE A 85 -1.68 4.77 -10.74
N VAL A 86 -2.80 4.92 -10.04
CA VAL A 86 -3.89 3.93 -10.10
C VAL A 86 -4.57 3.88 -11.46
N THR A 87 -4.71 5.01 -12.15
CA THR A 87 -5.55 5.09 -13.36
C THR A 87 -4.79 5.11 -14.68
N LYS A 88 -3.49 5.44 -14.66
CA LYS A 88 -2.70 5.68 -15.88
C LYS A 88 -1.43 4.87 -15.98
N GLU A 89 -0.85 4.41 -14.86
CA GLU A 89 0.41 3.67 -14.92
C GLU A 89 0.22 2.24 -15.41
N LYS A 90 1.20 1.78 -16.20
CA LYS A 90 1.16 0.45 -16.85
C LYS A 90 1.73 -0.64 -15.94
N ASP A 91 2.78 -0.33 -15.18
CA ASP A 91 3.44 -1.29 -14.28
C ASP A 91 3.01 -1.06 -12.82
N GLN A 92 1.74 -1.35 -12.56
CA GLN A 92 1.14 -1.04 -11.27
C GLN A 92 1.70 -1.88 -10.10
N ASP A 93 2.28 -3.05 -10.37
CA ASP A 93 2.87 -3.92 -9.35
C ASP A 93 4.18 -3.31 -8.85
N HIS A 94 5.04 -2.91 -9.77
CA HIS A 94 6.28 -2.23 -9.43
C HIS A 94 6.02 -0.89 -8.72
N GLN A 95 5.01 -0.14 -9.18
CA GLN A 95 4.61 1.10 -8.52
C GLN A 95 4.10 0.85 -7.09
N PHE A 96 3.29 -0.20 -6.88
CA PHE A 96 2.83 -0.55 -5.55
C PHE A 96 4.00 -0.84 -4.60
N VAL A 97 4.95 -1.68 -5.02
CA VAL A 97 6.15 -2.01 -4.25
C VAL A 97 6.94 -0.75 -3.88
N SER A 98 7.16 0.12 -4.87
CA SER A 98 7.89 1.38 -4.67
C SER A 98 7.21 2.30 -3.66
N LEU A 99 5.89 2.44 -3.75
CA LEU A 99 5.09 3.23 -2.81
C LEU A 99 5.10 2.63 -1.40
N VAL A 100 5.10 1.29 -1.26
CA VAL A 100 5.24 0.64 0.05
C VAL A 100 6.55 1.08 0.70
N TYR A 101 7.68 0.99 -0.01
CA TYR A 101 8.96 1.47 0.51
C TYR A 101 8.95 2.96 0.86
N GLU A 102 8.44 3.79 -0.05
CA GLU A 102 8.39 5.24 0.16
C GLU A 102 7.59 5.60 1.42
N TYR A 103 6.38 5.07 1.57
CA TYR A 103 5.50 5.45 2.67
C TYR A 103 5.81 4.73 3.99
N LEU A 104 6.34 3.50 3.95
CA LEU A 104 6.77 2.83 5.18
C LEU A 104 8.11 3.36 5.69
N ASN A 105 9.11 3.54 4.82
CA ASN A 105 10.49 3.79 5.25
C ASN A 105 10.95 5.24 5.14
N VAL A 106 10.57 5.94 4.07
CA VAL A 106 11.08 7.29 3.82
C VAL A 106 10.19 8.34 4.48
N LYS A 107 8.88 8.25 4.23
CA LYS A 107 7.90 9.20 4.77
C LYS A 107 7.38 8.79 6.14
N GLU A 108 7.47 7.50 6.48
CA GLU A 108 6.97 6.92 7.74
C GLU A 108 5.46 7.18 8.02
N LYS A 109 4.69 7.41 6.95
CA LYS A 109 3.26 7.70 6.97
C LYS A 109 2.39 6.48 6.62
N GLY A 110 3.01 5.35 6.29
CA GLY A 110 2.35 4.15 5.81
C GLY A 110 2.23 3.05 6.85
N ARG A 111 1.22 2.20 6.68
CA ARG A 111 1.09 0.88 7.30
C ARG A 111 0.72 -0.14 6.24
N LEU A 112 1.33 -1.32 6.28
CA LEU A 112 1.07 -2.40 5.33
C LEU A 112 0.11 -3.41 5.95
N GLY A 113 -0.85 -3.89 5.19
CA GLY A 113 -1.76 -4.94 5.65
C GLY A 113 -2.25 -5.80 4.50
N LYS A 114 -3.16 -6.72 4.81
CA LYS A 114 -3.80 -7.61 3.85
C LYS A 114 -5.28 -7.76 4.17
N VAL A 115 -6.12 -7.72 3.14
CA VAL A 115 -7.58 -7.98 3.25
C VAL A 115 -7.92 -9.46 3.18
#